data_AF-A0A3D5IFP2-F1
#
_entry.id   AF-A0A3D5IFP2-F1
#
_cell.length_a   1.000
_cell.length_b   1.000
_cell.length_c   1.000
_cell.angle_alpha   90.00
_cell.angle_beta   90.00
_cell.angle_gamma   90.00
#
_symmetry.space_group_name_H-M   'P 1'
#
loop_
_entity.id
_entity.type
_entity.pdbx_description
1 polymer ?
#
loop_
_entity_poly.entity_id
_entity_poly.type
_entity_poly.pdbx_seq_one_letter_code
_entity_poly.pdbx_strand_id
1 'polypeptide(L)' 'MTEHEKKLIQARHRLEEAQMRDRDKERKARTRRLIQTGAILEKAFPQARTMTTDELEEYLCSTLRTK' A
#
# COMPACT_ATOMS: atom_id res chain seq x y z
N MET A 1 19.31 35.88 -8.80
CA MET A 1 18.19 35.39 -7.98
C MET A 1 17.46 36.58 -7.39
N THR A 2 16.44 37.06 -8.10
CA THR A 2 15.51 38.07 -7.58
C THR A 2 14.72 37.47 -6.40
N GLU A 3 14.19 38.31 -5.51
CA GLU A 3 13.40 37.83 -4.37
C GLU A 3 12.17 37.01 -4.79
N HIS A 4 11.58 37.34 -5.95
CA HIS A 4 10.47 36.60 -6.54
C HIS A 4 10.86 35.18 -6.95
N GLU A 5 12.02 35.00 -7.58
CA GLU A 5 12.54 33.67 -7.95
C GLU A 5 12.78 32.80 -6.72
N LYS A 6 13.31 33.38 -5.63
CA LYS A 6 13.52 32.67 -4.35
C LYS A 6 12.20 32.21 -3.73
N LYS A 7 11.17 33.08 -3.71
CA LYS A 7 9.84 32.74 -3.18
C LYS A 7 9.16 31.65 -4.00
N LEU A 8 9.30 31.68 -5.32
CA LEU A 8 8.74 30.66 -6.21
C LEU A 8 9.37 29.28 -5.96
N ILE A 9 10.70 29.23 -5.83
CA ILE A 9 11.43 27.99 -5.54
C ILE A 9 11.00 27.41 -4.18
N GLN A 10 10.86 28.26 -3.16
CA GLN A 10 10.45 27.81 -1.84
C GLN A 10 8.99 27.27 -1.83
N ALA A 11 8.09 27.91 -2.57
CA ALA A 11 6.72 27.41 -2.74
C ALA A 11 6.70 26.05 -3.45
N ARG A 12 7.54 25.87 -4.48
CA ARG A 12 7.68 24.60 -5.18
C ARG A 12 8.19 23.49 -4.26
N HIS A 13 9.23 23.76 -3.46
CA HIS A 13 9.74 22.78 -2.50
C HIS A 13 8.70 22.37 -1.45
N ARG A 14 7.90 23.31 -0.92
CA ARG A 14 6.80 22.96 -0.01
C ARG A 14 5.77 22.04 -0.65
N LEU A 15 5.44 22.31 -1.92
CA LEU A 15 4.51 21.47 -2.69
C LEU A 15 5.08 20.07 -2.93
N GLU A 16 6.34 19.98 -3.35
CA GLU A 16 7.05 18.71 -3.57
C GLU A 16 7.12 17.88 -2.28
N GLU A 17 7.46 18.51 -1.15
CA GLU A 17 7.46 17.85 0.16
C GLU A 17 6.08 17.32 0.57
N ALA A 18 5.02 18.11 0.36
CA ALA A 18 3.66 17.68 0.67
C ALA A 18 3.25 16.47 -0.18
N GLN A 19 3.55 16.50 -1.48
CA GLN A 19 3.27 15.39 -2.39
C GLN A 19 4.05 14.12 -2.02
N MET A 20 5.33 14.24 -1.65
CA MET A 20 6.12 13.10 -1.18
C MET A 20 5.54 12.50 0.12
N ARG A 21 5.16 13.35 1.07
CA ARG A 21 4.52 12.90 2.31
C ARG A 21 3.20 12.17 2.05
N ASP A 22 2.39 12.65 1.12
CA ASP A 22 1.10 12.02 0.81
C ASP A 22 1.28 10.67 0.11
N ARG A 23 2.20 10.56 -0.85
CA ARG A 23 2.58 9.25 -1.44
C ARG A 23 3.07 8.26 -0.38
N ASP A 24 3.83 8.72 0.60
CA ASP A 24 4.28 7.89 1.71
C ASP A 24 3.14 7.45 2.63
N LYS A 25 2.18 8.34 2.93
CA LYS A 25 0.98 7.99 3.70
C LYS A 25 0.15 6.94 2.97
N GLU A 26 -0.07 7.10 1.67
CA GLU A 26 -0.82 6.16 0.84
C GLU A 26 -0.15 4.78 0.83
N ARG A 27 1.18 4.74 0.63
CA ARG A 27 1.95 3.50 0.68
C ARG A 27 1.83 2.82 2.05
N LYS A 28 2.01 3.56 3.14
CA LYS A 28 1.90 3.03 4.52
C LYS A 28 0.48 2.52 4.82
N ALA A 29 -0.55 3.25 4.38
CA ALA A 29 -1.94 2.85 4.54
C ALA A 29 -2.24 1.55 3.76
N ARG A 30 -1.75 1.45 2.51
CA ARG A 30 -1.87 0.22 1.70
C ARG A 30 -1.18 -0.96 2.38
N THR A 31 0.07 -0.81 2.82
CA THR A 31 0.81 -1.89 3.50
C THR A 31 0.12 -2.31 4.79
N ARG A 32 -0.35 -1.36 5.61
CA ARG A 32 -1.09 -1.66 6.84
C ARG A 32 -2.36 -2.46 6.54
N ARG A 33 -3.13 -2.06 5.53
CA ARG A 33 -4.33 -2.78 5.10
C ARG A 33 -4.00 -4.21 4.68
N LEU A 34 -2.97 -4.40 3.85
CA LEU A 34 -2.56 -5.73 3.39
C LEU A 34 -2.17 -6.65 4.56
N ILE A 35 -1.40 -6.15 5.52
CA ILE A 35 -1.01 -6.91 6.71
C ILE A 35 -2.25 -7.29 7.54
N GLN A 36 -3.16 -6.34 7.77
CA GLN A 36 -4.38 -6.61 8.53
C GLN A 36 -5.27 -7.63 7.83
N THR A 37 -5.48 -7.48 6.52
CA THR A 37 -6.26 -8.44 5.73
C THR A 37 -5.60 -9.83 5.72
N GLY A 38 -4.28 -9.90 5.57
CA GLY A 38 -3.52 -11.15 5.67
C GLY A 38 -3.66 -11.82 7.03
N ALA A 39 -3.55 -11.06 8.12
CA ALA A 39 -3.73 -11.59 9.48
C ALA A 39 -5.16 -12.12 9.72
N ILE A 40 -6.19 -11.46 9.18
CA ILE A 40 -7.57 -11.95 9.24
C ILE A 40 -7.71 -13.24 8.43
N LEU A 41 -7.09 -13.30 7.24
CA LEU A 41 -7.10 -14.48 6.39
C LEU A 41 -6.46 -15.68 7.09
N GLU A 42 -5.24 -15.54 7.63
CA GLU A 42 -4.56 -16.62 8.36
C GLU A 42 -5.33 -17.08 9.61
N LYS A 43 -6.04 -16.16 10.28
CA LYS A 43 -6.90 -16.51 11.41
C LYS A 43 -8.11 -17.34 11.00
N ALA A 44 -8.75 -17.00 9.88
CA ALA A 44 -9.92 -17.70 9.37
C ALA A 44 -9.55 -18.99 8.63
N PHE A 45 -8.36 -19.04 8.04
CA PHE A 45 -7.85 -20.13 7.22
C PHE A 45 -6.37 -20.39 7.57
N PRO A 46 -6.10 -21.17 8.64
CA PRO A 46 -4.75 -21.41 9.15
C PRO A 46 -3.79 -22.05 8.14
N GLN A 47 -4.33 -22.78 7.16
CA GLN A 47 -3.57 -23.40 6.07
C GLN A 47 -2.85 -22.36 5.19
N ALA A 48 -3.38 -21.13 5.09
CA ALA A 48 -2.73 -20.05 4.34
C ALA A 48 -1.31 -19.73 4.83
N ARG A 49 -0.99 -20.00 6.11
CA ARG A 49 0.32 -19.68 6.70
C ARG A 49 1.46 -20.54 6.14
N THR A 50 1.14 -21.74 5.66
CA THR A 50 2.13 -22.69 5.12
C THR A 50 2.13 -22.72 3.60
N MET A 51 1.12 -22.15 2.96
CA MET A 51 1.02 -22.07 1.51
C MET A 51 1.91 -20.95 0.98
N THR A 52 2.48 -21.17 -0.19
CA THR A 52 3.05 -20.10 -0.99
C THR A 52 1.96 -19.17 -1.50
N THR A 53 2.34 -17.95 -1.93
CA THR A 53 1.40 -16.98 -2.50
C THR A 53 0.65 -17.56 -3.71
N ASP A 54 1.34 -18.33 -4.56
CA ASP A 54 0.78 -18.90 -5.77
C ASP A 54 -0.24 -20.01 -5.46
N GLU A 55 0.11 -20.91 -4.53
CA GLU A 55 -0.81 -21.96 -4.07
C GLU A 55 -2.06 -21.37 -3.41
N LEU A 56 -1.89 -20.31 -2.60
CA LEU A 56 -2.99 -19.62 -1.96
C LEU A 56 -3.90 -18.93 -2.99
N GLU A 57 -3.32 -18.29 -4.00
CA GLU A 57 -4.07 -17.66 -5.08
C GLU A 57 -4.86 -18.70 -5.89
N GLU A 58 -4.23 -19.80 -6.30
CA GLU A 58 -4.88 -20.88 -7.02
C GLU A 58 -6.02 -21.51 -6.22
N TYR A 59 -5.79 -21.79 -4.93
CA TYR A 59 -6.81 -22.34 -4.04
C TYR A 59 -8.00 -21.38 -3.86
N LEU A 60 -7.75 -20.11 -3.56
CA LEU A 60 -8.81 -19.13 -3.36
C LEU A 60 -9.56 -18.86 -4.67
N CYS A 61 -8.86 -18.77 -5.80
CA CYS A 61 -9.49 -18.54 -7.09
C CYS A 61 -10.33 -19.74 -7.53
N SER A 62 -9.85 -20.98 -7.35
CA SER A 62 -10.62 -22.18 -7.69
C SER A 62 -11.84 -22.38 -6.77
N THR A 63 -11.69 -22.08 -5.48
CA THR A 63 -12.75 -22.28 -4.46
C THR A 63 -13.79 -21.16 -4.44
N LEU A 64 -13.39 -19.91 -4.69
CA LEU A 64 -14.27 -18.74 -4.56
C LEU A 64 -14.80 -18.22 -5.91
N ARG A 65 -14.14 -18.51 -7.04
CA ARG A 65 -14.68 -18.17 -8.38
C ARG A 65 -15.69 -19.18 -8.91
N THR A 66 -15.95 -20.28 -8.19
CA THR A 66 -17.05 -21.20 -8.52
C THR A 66 -18.39 -20.66 -8.03
N LYS A 67 -18.81 -19.50 -8.57
CA LYS A 67 -20.21 -19.04 -8.73
C LYS A 67 -20.28 -18.01 -9.84
#